data_AF-A0A1I1Z0S5-F1
#
_entry.id   AF-A0A1I1Z0S5-F1
#
_cell.length_a   1.000
_cell.length_b   1.000
_cell.length_c   1.000
_cell.angle_alpha   90.00
_cell.angle_beta   90.00
_cell.angle_gamma   90.00
#
_symmetry.space_group_name_H-M   'P 1'
#
loop_
_entity.id
_entity.type
_entity.pdbx_description
1 polymer ?
#
loop_
_entity_poly.entity_id
_entity_poly.type
_entity_poly.pdbx_seq_one_letter_code
_entity_poly.pdbx_strand_id
1 'polypeptide(L)'
;MPDASTPPDPAARHYLEKALEEAQATVRSYDTKAQIVGIGYTFALNIVANAAAGFPRAADGSLLSLAIFWGIVMAPLFLFGAVLYPSRRVAPRVQPHDAEQPRRLLYVETARFADVDALVAATTGADWHRELGYEVLKVSRLRELKRMRFIRALGATALSFAVLCALEITALT
;
A
#
# COMPACT_ATOMS: atom_id res chain seq x y z
N MET A 1 17.87 17.90 26.29
CA MET A 1 16.70 17.01 26.49
C MET A 1 15.55 17.88 26.96
N PRO A 2 14.38 17.87 26.30
CA PRO A 2 13.23 18.60 26.80
C PRO A 2 12.79 18.03 28.15
N ASP A 3 12.49 18.94 29.09
CA ASP A 3 12.13 18.66 30.47
C ASP A 3 10.79 17.92 30.56
N ALA A 4 10.78 16.78 31.25
CA ALA A 4 9.64 15.88 31.42
C ALA A 4 8.48 16.48 32.25
N SER A 5 8.66 17.71 32.76
CA SER A 5 7.68 18.47 33.54
C SER A 5 6.76 19.37 32.70
N THR A 6 7.01 19.51 31.39
CA THR A 6 6.21 20.38 30.53
C THR A 6 4.89 19.68 30.15
N PRO A 7 3.71 20.23 30.49
CA PRO A 7 2.44 19.65 30.04
C PRO A 7 2.48 19.54 28.51
N PRO A 8 2.13 18.38 27.95
CA PRO A 8 2.42 18.11 26.56
C PRO A 8 1.57 19.04 25.70
N ASP A 9 2.25 19.77 24.81
CA ASP A 9 1.69 20.89 24.07
C ASP A 9 0.39 20.48 23.36
N PRO A 10 -0.76 21.12 23.64
CA PRO A 10 -2.02 20.82 22.97
C PRO A 10 -1.90 20.96 21.44
N ALA A 11 -1.00 21.81 20.94
CA ALA A 11 -0.69 21.88 19.52
C ALA A 11 -0.01 20.61 19.01
N ALA A 12 0.94 20.04 19.76
CA ALA A 12 1.61 18.80 19.39
C ALA A 12 0.63 17.62 19.28
N ARG A 13 -0.35 17.56 20.19
CA ARG A 13 -1.44 16.57 20.10
C ARG A 13 -2.24 16.74 18.82
N HIS A 14 -2.68 17.96 18.54
CA HIS A 14 -3.46 18.29 17.35
C HIS A 14 -2.71 17.95 16.06
N TYR A 15 -1.42 18.28 15.98
CA TYR A 15 -0.58 17.95 14.82
C TYR A 15 -0.46 16.44 14.61
N LEU A 16 -0.26 15.65 15.67
CA LEU A 16 -0.13 14.20 15.57
C LEU A 16 -1.44 13.54 15.14
N GLU A 17 -2.58 13.97 15.69
CA GLU A 17 -3.91 13.49 15.28
C GLU A 17 -4.16 13.80 13.81
N LYS A 18 -3.89 15.04 13.35
CA LYS A 18 -4.03 15.43 11.94
C LYS A 18 -3.09 14.65 11.01
N ALA A 19 -1.83 14.47 11.40
CA ALA A 19 -0.88 13.69 10.63
C ALA A 19 -1.32 12.23 10.49
N LEU A 20 -1.89 11.66 11.55
CA LEU A 20 -2.41 10.31 11.54
C LEU A 20 -3.64 10.17 10.62
N GLU A 21 -4.60 11.09 10.73
CA GLU A 21 -5.79 11.16 9.86
C GLU A 21 -5.38 11.19 8.38
N GLU A 22 -4.47 12.10 8.03
CA GLU A 22 -3.99 12.29 6.66
C GLU A 22 -3.25 11.06 6.14
N ALA A 23 -2.40 10.45 6.98
CA ALA A 23 -1.67 9.23 6.62
C ALA A 23 -2.63 8.06 6.36
N GLN A 24 -3.65 7.88 7.20
CA GLN A 24 -4.67 6.84 7.02
C GLN A 24 -5.52 7.07 5.76
N ALA A 25 -5.95 8.32 5.53
CA ALA A 25 -6.69 8.71 4.33
C ALA A 25 -5.87 8.42 3.06
N THR A 26 -4.57 8.76 3.08
CA THR A 26 -3.68 8.50 1.95
C THR A 26 -3.46 7.00 1.72
N VAL A 27 -3.33 6.20 2.78
CA VAL A 27 -3.20 4.72 2.67
C VAL A 27 -4.43 4.11 1.99
N ARG A 28 -5.64 4.58 2.32
CA ARG A 28 -6.89 4.15 1.66
C ARG A 28 -6.97 4.64 0.21
N SER A 29 -6.52 5.86 -0.07
CA SER A 29 -6.56 6.40 -1.42
C SER A 29 -5.70 5.60 -2.40
N TYR A 30 -4.57 5.03 -1.95
CA TYR A 30 -3.78 4.12 -2.80
C TYR A 30 -4.51 2.84 -3.17
N ASP A 31 -5.39 2.31 -2.31
CA ASP A 31 -6.19 1.13 -2.63
C ASP A 31 -7.19 1.45 -3.74
N THR A 32 -7.93 2.55 -3.57
CA THR A 32 -8.89 3.03 -4.57
C THR A 32 -8.20 3.36 -5.90
N LYS A 33 -7.05 4.04 -5.87
CA LYS A 33 -6.25 4.31 -7.07
C LYS A 33 -5.82 3.02 -7.76
N ALA A 34 -5.35 2.03 -7.02
CA ALA A 34 -4.95 0.75 -7.60
C ALA A 34 -6.13 -0.01 -8.22
N GLN A 35 -7.31 0.01 -7.58
CA GLN A 35 -8.53 -0.59 -8.12
C GLN A 35 -8.97 0.08 -9.42
N ILE A 36 -9.08 1.42 -9.42
CA ILE A 36 -9.50 2.18 -10.61
C ILE A 36 -8.54 1.93 -11.77
N VAL A 37 -7.24 2.06 -11.53
CA VAL A 37 -6.24 1.88 -12.60
C VAL A 37 -6.18 0.43 -13.06
N GLY A 38 -6.28 -0.56 -12.16
CA GLY A 38 -6.33 -1.98 -12.52
C GLY A 38 -7.54 -2.33 -13.40
N ILE A 39 -8.72 -1.78 -13.07
CA ILE A 39 -9.92 -1.93 -13.90
C ILE A 39 -9.71 -1.26 -15.27
N GLY A 40 -9.22 -0.02 -15.29
CA GLY A 40 -8.93 0.71 -16.53
C GLY A 40 -7.94 0.00 -17.44
N TYR A 41 -6.88 -0.58 -16.85
CA TYR A 41 -5.90 -1.38 -17.57
C TYR A 41 -6.52 -2.62 -18.22
N THR A 42 -7.39 -3.34 -17.48
CA THR A 42 -8.11 -4.51 -18.01
C THR A 42 -8.98 -4.14 -19.21
N PHE A 43 -9.71 -3.02 -19.13
CA PHE A 43 -10.50 -2.53 -20.26
C PHE A 43 -9.64 -2.14 -21.46
N ALA A 44 -8.54 -1.42 -21.23
CA ALA A 44 -7.62 -1.03 -22.29
C ALA A 44 -7.00 -2.25 -22.98
N LEU A 45 -6.62 -3.29 -22.23
CA LEU A 45 -6.14 -4.55 -22.80
C LEU A 45 -7.18 -5.20 -23.70
N ASN A 46 -8.46 -5.21 -23.31
CA ASN A 46 -9.51 -5.77 -24.17
C ASN A 46 -9.65 -4.99 -25.48
N ILE A 47 -9.55 -3.65 -25.45
CA ILE A 47 -9.56 -2.83 -26.67
C ILE A 47 -8.36 -3.18 -27.56
N VAL A 48 -7.15 -3.23 -26.98
CA VAL A 48 -5.94 -3.57 -27.73
C VAL A 48 -6.03 -4.99 -28.30
N ALA A 49 -6.51 -5.97 -27.54
CA ALA A 49 -6.63 -7.36 -28.00
C ALA A 49 -7.59 -7.53 -29.20
N ASN A 50 -8.61 -6.68 -29.30
CA ASN A 50 -9.55 -6.68 -30.42
C ASN A 50 -9.08 -5.84 -31.61
N ALA A 51 -8.25 -4.83 -31.39
CA ALA A 51 -7.80 -3.90 -32.43
C ALA A 51 -6.42 -4.24 -33.03
N ALA A 52 -5.54 -4.85 -32.25
CA ALA A 52 -4.15 -5.10 -32.62
C ALA A 52 -3.98 -6.52 -33.19
N ALA A 53 -3.44 -6.62 -34.40
CA ALA A 53 -3.21 -7.90 -35.07
C ALA A 53 -2.03 -8.66 -34.44
N GLY A 54 -1.01 -7.93 -33.98
CA GLY A 54 0.18 -8.42 -33.28
C GLY A 54 -0.03 -8.65 -31.79
N PHE A 55 -1.26 -8.60 -31.28
CA PHE A 55 -1.53 -8.94 -29.89
C PHE A 55 -1.20 -10.42 -29.63
N PRO A 56 -0.36 -10.74 -28.63
CA PRO A 56 0.05 -12.12 -28.37
C PRO A 56 -1.15 -12.94 -27.92
N ARG A 57 -1.60 -13.87 -28.78
CA ARG A 57 -2.69 -14.80 -28.47
C ARG A 57 -2.09 -16.08 -27.94
N ALA A 58 -2.57 -16.54 -26.78
CA ALA A 58 -2.18 -17.83 -26.23
C ALA A 58 -2.54 -19.01 -27.16
N ALA A 59 -3.46 -18.78 -28.12
CA ALA A 59 -3.89 -19.75 -29.11
C ALA A 59 -2.82 -20.08 -30.17
N ASP A 60 -1.78 -19.27 -30.33
CA ASP A 60 -0.75 -19.48 -31.35
C ASP A 60 0.23 -20.62 -30.98
N GLY A 61 0.07 -21.23 -29.80
CA GLY A 61 0.82 -22.42 -29.35
C GLY A 61 2.30 -22.18 -29.03
N SER A 62 2.84 -21.01 -29.31
CA SER A 62 4.25 -20.69 -29.05
C SER A 62 4.49 -20.44 -27.56
N LEU A 63 5.52 -21.09 -26.99
CA LEU A 63 5.91 -20.88 -25.59
C LEU A 63 6.27 -19.40 -25.31
N LEU A 64 6.77 -18.71 -26.33
CA LEU A 64 7.12 -17.29 -26.28
C LEU A 64 5.88 -16.39 -26.17
N SER A 65 4.82 -16.64 -26.96
CA SER A 65 3.57 -15.85 -26.86
C SER A 65 2.88 -16.07 -25.51
N LEU A 66 2.95 -17.28 -24.96
CA LEU A 66 2.48 -17.56 -23.61
C LEU A 66 3.27 -16.79 -22.55
N ALA A 67 4.60 -16.81 -22.63
CA ALA A 67 5.47 -16.07 -21.70
C ALA A 67 5.25 -14.55 -21.79
N ILE A 68 5.08 -14.01 -23.00
CA ILE A 68 4.77 -12.60 -23.23
C ILE A 68 3.39 -12.25 -22.65
N PHE A 69 2.37 -13.07 -22.89
CA PHE A 69 1.04 -12.84 -22.33
C PHE A 69 1.09 -12.78 -20.79
N TRP A 70 1.67 -13.80 -20.14
CA TRP A 70 1.78 -13.81 -18.68
C TRP A 70 2.70 -12.72 -18.12
N GLY A 71 3.79 -12.39 -18.82
CA GLY A 71 4.74 -11.38 -18.39
C GLY A 71 4.26 -9.94 -18.57
N ILE A 72 3.58 -9.64 -19.67
CA ILE A 72 3.20 -8.28 -20.07
C ILE A 72 1.76 -7.97 -19.68
N VAL A 73 0.84 -8.91 -19.91
CA VAL A 73 -0.59 -8.68 -19.67
C VAL A 73 -0.92 -8.90 -18.19
N MET A 74 -0.37 -9.96 -17.58
CA MET A 74 -0.74 -10.34 -16.21
C MET A 74 0.12 -9.66 -15.13
N ALA A 75 1.38 -9.33 -15.39
CA ALA A 75 2.25 -8.74 -14.36
C ALA A 75 1.72 -7.42 -13.76
N PRO A 76 1.20 -6.45 -14.56
CA PRO A 76 0.62 -5.23 -13.99
C PRO A 76 -0.60 -5.50 -13.11
N LEU A 77 -1.45 -6.47 -13.48
CA LEU A 77 -2.61 -6.88 -12.66
C LEU A 77 -2.18 -7.42 -11.30
N PHE A 78 -1.18 -8.29 -11.27
CA PHE A 78 -0.62 -8.80 -10.02
C PHE A 78 0.01 -7.69 -9.17
N LEU A 79 0.71 -6.73 -9.80
CA LEU A 79 1.30 -5.60 -9.10
C LEU A 79 0.25 -4.66 -8.49
N PHE A 80 -0.86 -4.40 -9.18
CA PHE A 80 -2.00 -3.67 -8.58
C PHE A 80 -2.64 -4.46 -7.44
N GLY A 81 -2.81 -5.78 -7.58
CA GLY A 81 -3.22 -6.65 -6.48
C GLY A 81 -2.28 -6.58 -5.26
N ALA A 82 -0.98 -6.46 -5.49
CA ALA A 82 0.01 -6.30 -4.42
C ALA A 82 -0.11 -4.95 -3.66
N VAL A 83 -0.68 -3.91 -4.27
CA VAL A 83 -1.02 -2.65 -3.57
C VAL A 83 -2.11 -2.91 -2.52
N LEU A 84 -3.09 -3.75 -2.86
CA LEU A 84 -4.22 -4.12 -1.99
C LEU A 84 -3.84 -5.13 -0.91
N TYR A 85 -2.78 -5.91 -1.12
CA TYR A 85 -2.40 -6.99 -0.20
C TYR A 85 -2.19 -6.46 1.24
N PRO A 86 -2.83 -7.09 2.26
CA PRO A 86 -2.84 -6.60 3.62
C PRO A 86 -1.43 -6.51 4.20
N SER A 87 -0.90 -5.30 4.18
CA SER A 87 0.47 -5.02 4.59
C SER A 87 0.66 -5.06 6.11
N ARG A 88 -0.39 -5.28 6.93
CA ARG A 88 -0.24 -5.35 8.40
C ARG A 88 0.72 -6.44 8.89
N ARG A 89 0.80 -7.60 8.20
CA ARG A 89 1.77 -8.66 8.52
C ARG A 89 3.21 -8.34 8.07
N VAL A 90 3.33 -7.46 7.07
CA VAL A 90 4.62 -7.04 6.47
C VAL A 90 4.95 -5.59 6.89
N ALA A 91 4.18 -5.02 7.82
CA ALA A 91 4.31 -3.64 8.22
C ALA A 91 5.70 -3.48 8.84
N PRO A 92 6.50 -2.51 8.38
CA PRO A 92 7.85 -2.35 8.87
C PRO A 92 7.81 -2.15 10.37
N ARG A 93 8.46 -3.07 11.10
CA ARG A 93 8.53 -3.05 12.56
C ARG A 93 9.14 -1.72 12.96
N VAL A 94 8.32 -0.83 13.53
CA VAL A 94 8.82 0.33 14.25
C VAL A 94 9.29 -0.25 15.59
N GLN A 95 10.60 -0.43 15.73
CA GLN A 95 11.19 -0.83 17.00
C GLN A 95 11.20 0.42 17.89
N PRO A 96 10.52 0.41 19.04
CA PRO A 96 10.73 1.45 20.04
C PRO A 96 12.21 1.39 20.48
N HIS A 97 12.86 2.55 20.53
CA HIS A 97 14.26 2.66 20.92
C HIS A 97 14.46 2.45 22.44
N ASP A 98 13.38 2.52 23.23
CA ASP A 98 13.38 2.43 24.69
C ASP A 98 12.68 1.18 25.23
N ALA A 99 12.98 0.85 26.48
CA ALA A 99 12.44 -0.29 27.24
C ALA A 99 10.90 -0.26 27.41
N GLU A 100 10.26 0.92 27.31
CA GLU A 100 8.81 1.06 27.30
C GLU A 100 8.27 0.98 25.88
N GLN A 101 7.81 -0.21 25.50
CA GLN A 101 7.12 -0.40 24.24
C GLN A 101 5.72 0.26 24.31
N PRO A 102 5.26 0.92 23.22
CA PRO A 102 3.89 1.40 23.15
C PRO A 102 2.91 0.26 23.41
N ARG A 103 1.93 0.53 24.29
CA ARG A 103 0.84 -0.33 24.70
C ARG A 103 -0.16 -0.61 23.56
N ARG A 104 -0.13 0.20 22.48
CA ARG A 104 -0.94 0.06 21.25
C ARG A 104 -2.44 0.24 21.51
N LEU A 105 -2.77 1.29 22.23
CA LEU A 105 -4.13 1.51 22.73
C LEU A 105 -5.05 2.14 21.67
N LEU A 106 -4.49 2.76 20.63
CA LEU A 106 -5.27 3.38 19.55
C LEU A 106 -5.88 2.35 18.59
N TYR A 107 -5.20 1.22 18.40
CA TYR A 107 -5.68 0.07 17.65
C TYR A 107 -5.59 -1.18 18.52
N VAL A 108 -6.59 -1.34 19.39
CA VAL A 108 -6.65 -2.42 20.38
C VAL A 108 -6.53 -3.77 19.70
N GLU A 109 -5.43 -4.48 19.98
CA GLU A 109 -5.29 -5.90 19.62
C GLU A 109 -6.11 -6.71 20.63
N THR A 110 -7.24 -7.28 20.19
CA THR A 110 -8.14 -8.05 21.07
C THR A 110 -7.49 -9.27 21.71
N ALA A 111 -6.40 -9.78 21.13
CA ALA A 111 -5.61 -10.87 21.72
C ALA A 111 -4.75 -10.42 22.92
N ARG A 112 -4.50 -9.10 23.10
CA ARG A 112 -3.68 -8.55 24.19
C ARG A 112 -4.47 -8.25 25.46
N PHE A 113 -5.79 -8.06 25.36
CA PHE A 113 -6.63 -7.66 26.48
C PHE A 113 -7.75 -8.68 26.65
N ALA A 114 -7.77 -9.35 27.80
CA ALA A 114 -8.76 -10.39 28.10
C ALA A 114 -10.17 -9.82 28.32
N ASP A 115 -10.26 -8.61 28.85
CA ASP A 115 -11.50 -7.92 29.19
C ASP A 115 -11.34 -6.39 29.12
N VAL A 116 -12.44 -5.68 29.37
CA VAL A 116 -12.51 -4.21 29.35
C VAL A 116 -11.69 -3.60 30.49
N ASP A 117 -11.65 -4.25 31.67
CA ASP A 117 -10.94 -3.74 32.84
C ASP A 117 -9.42 -3.74 32.59
N ALA A 118 -8.90 -4.77 31.94
CA ALA A 118 -7.50 -4.85 31.49
C ALA A 118 -7.16 -3.73 30.49
N LEU A 119 -8.10 -3.39 29.60
CA LEU A 119 -7.92 -2.26 28.67
C LEU A 119 -7.93 -0.92 29.41
N VAL A 120 -8.89 -0.70 30.31
CA VAL A 120 -8.99 0.52 31.12
C VAL A 120 -7.73 0.71 31.96
N ALA A 121 -7.27 -0.33 32.67
CA ALA A 121 -6.04 -0.28 33.44
C ALA A 121 -4.81 0.07 32.58
N ALA A 122 -4.77 -0.42 31.33
CA ALA A 122 -3.69 -0.08 30.40
C ALA A 122 -3.73 1.40 29.95
N THR A 123 -4.90 2.04 29.91
CA THR A 123 -5.03 3.47 29.55
C THR A 123 -4.59 4.43 30.65
N THR A 124 -4.72 4.05 31.93
CA THR A 124 -4.49 4.96 33.07
C THR A 124 -3.02 5.40 33.24
N GLY A 125 -2.07 4.69 32.62
CA GLY A 125 -0.64 5.01 32.65
C GLY A 125 0.00 5.11 31.28
N ALA A 126 -0.78 5.39 30.23
CA ALA A 126 -0.28 5.47 28.86
C ALA A 126 0.19 6.88 28.50
N ASP A 127 1.40 6.99 27.97
CA ASP A 127 1.89 8.22 27.35
C ASP A 127 1.28 8.37 25.95
N TRP A 128 0.28 9.24 25.85
CA TRP A 128 -0.42 9.50 24.58
C TRP A 128 0.53 9.97 23.48
N HIS A 129 1.59 10.71 23.81
CA HIS A 129 2.49 11.31 22.82
C HIS A 129 3.32 10.23 22.14
N ARG A 130 3.82 9.28 22.93
CA ARG A 130 4.51 8.09 22.41
C ARG A 130 3.57 7.17 21.62
N GLU A 131 2.35 6.94 22.08
CA GLU A 131 1.35 6.12 21.37
C GLU A 131 1.00 6.71 20.00
N LEU A 132 0.67 8.00 19.95
CA LEU A 132 0.33 8.68 18.70
C LEU A 132 1.54 8.78 17.77
N GLY A 133 2.72 9.13 18.29
CA GLY A 133 3.95 9.18 17.49
C GLY A 133 4.30 7.83 16.87
N TYR A 134 4.14 6.74 17.62
CA TYR A 134 4.32 5.38 17.12
C TYR A 134 3.36 5.05 15.97
N GLU A 135 2.07 5.33 16.13
CA GLU A 135 1.07 5.03 15.10
C GLU A 135 1.24 5.91 13.86
N VAL A 136 1.56 7.21 14.03
CA VAL A 136 1.88 8.11 12.91
C VAL A 136 3.05 7.55 12.09
N LEU A 137 4.15 7.14 12.74
CA LEU A 137 5.31 6.60 12.05
C LEU A 137 4.99 5.28 11.34
N LYS A 138 4.24 4.39 11.99
CA LYS A 138 3.82 3.10 11.44
C LYS A 138 2.92 3.27 10.21
N VAL A 139 1.90 4.13 10.29
CA VAL A 139 0.99 4.40 9.16
C VAL A 139 1.72 5.14 8.04
N SER A 140 2.65 6.05 8.37
CA SER A 140 3.47 6.74 7.36
C SER A 140 4.36 5.79 6.58
N ARG A 141 5.01 4.83 7.23
CA ARG A 141 5.78 3.78 6.53
C ARG A 141 4.89 2.90 5.66
N LEU A 142 3.68 2.58 6.13
CA LEU A 142 2.70 1.85 5.32
C LEU A 142 2.30 2.63 4.06
N ARG A 143 2.09 3.95 4.19
CA ARG A 143 1.82 4.86 3.07
C ARG A 143 2.95 4.83 2.04
N GLU A 144 4.20 4.91 2.47
CA GLU A 144 5.37 4.88 1.58
C GLU A 144 5.48 3.55 0.82
N LEU A 145 5.25 2.44 1.51
CA LEU A 145 5.25 1.11 0.90
C LEU A 145 4.13 0.98 -0.15
N LYS A 146 2.92 1.46 0.14
CA LYS A 146 1.82 1.48 -0.84
C LYS A 146 2.13 2.39 -2.02
N ARG A 147 2.68 3.58 -1.78
CA ARG A 147 3.15 4.48 -2.84
C ARG A 147 4.14 3.78 -3.76
N MET A 148 5.15 3.13 -3.21
CA MET A 148 6.17 2.42 -3.98
C MET A 148 5.58 1.29 -4.81
N ARG A 149 4.69 0.47 -4.23
CA ARG A 149 3.98 -0.60 -4.97
C ARG A 149 3.13 -0.02 -6.11
N PHE A 150 2.40 1.05 -5.84
CA PHE A 150 1.57 1.72 -6.84
C PHE A 150 2.39 2.28 -8.01
N ILE A 151 3.50 2.97 -7.73
CA ILE A 151 4.40 3.49 -8.77
C ILE A 151 4.99 2.34 -9.61
N ARG A 152 5.40 1.23 -8.99
CA ARG A 152 5.89 0.06 -9.72
C ARG A 152 4.82 -0.56 -10.62
N ALA A 153 3.58 -0.69 -10.14
CA ALA A 153 2.46 -1.19 -10.93
C ALA A 153 2.15 -0.27 -12.13
N LEU A 154 2.18 1.05 -11.90
CA LEU A 154 1.98 2.05 -12.96
C LEU A 154 3.11 1.99 -14.01
N GLY A 155 4.36 1.89 -13.56
CA GLY A 155 5.51 1.73 -14.45
C GLY A 155 5.44 0.45 -15.29
N ALA A 156 5.06 -0.67 -14.67
CA ALA A 156 4.85 -1.93 -15.39
C ALA A 156 3.72 -1.83 -16.41
N THR A 157 2.64 -1.11 -16.10
CA THR A 157 1.54 -0.84 -17.03
C THR A 157 2.01 -0.07 -18.26
N ALA A 158 2.74 1.03 -18.04
CA ALA A 158 3.28 1.85 -19.12
C ALA A 158 4.25 1.06 -20.01
N LEU A 159 5.15 0.29 -19.39
CA LEU A 159 6.06 -0.61 -20.10
C LEU A 159 5.29 -1.65 -20.92
N SER A 160 4.22 -2.19 -20.36
CA SER A 160 3.41 -3.22 -21.03
C SER A 160 2.76 -2.68 -22.30
N PHE A 161 2.16 -1.48 -22.24
CA PHE A 161 1.64 -0.84 -23.44
C PHE A 161 2.72 -0.45 -24.44
N ALA A 162 3.90 -0.01 -23.99
CA ALA A 162 5.01 0.29 -24.88
C ALA A 162 5.47 -0.95 -25.66
N VAL A 163 5.58 -2.10 -25.00
CA VAL A 163 5.95 -3.35 -25.67
C VAL A 163 4.85 -3.84 -26.60
N LEU A 164 3.58 -3.79 -26.19
CA LEU A 164 2.47 -4.15 -27.09
C LEU A 164 2.42 -3.27 -28.34
N CYS A 165 2.69 -1.96 -28.19
CA CYS A 165 2.79 -1.03 -29.31
C CYS A 165 3.96 -1.39 -30.24
N ALA A 166 5.13 -1.69 -29.68
CA ALA A 166 6.29 -2.12 -30.46
C ALA A 166 6.01 -3.42 -31.24
N LEU A 167 5.35 -4.39 -30.61
CA LEU A 167 4.94 -5.64 -31.26
C LEU A 167 3.96 -5.38 -32.41
N GLU A 168 3.00 -4.49 -32.23
CA GLU A 168 2.05 -4.13 -33.29
C GLU A 168 2.75 -3.45 -34.47
N ILE A 169 3.70 -2.54 -34.21
CA ILE A 169 4.49 -1.90 -35.27
C ILE A 169 5.26 -2.96 -36.06
N THR A 170 5.91 -3.92 -35.38
CA THR A 170 6.63 -5.00 -36.07
C THR A 170 5.72 -5.97 -36.83
N ALA A 171 4.46 -6.09 -36.44
CA ALA A 171 3.48 -6.90 -37.15
C ALA A 171 2.93 -6.21 -38.41
N LEU A 172 3.01 -4.88 -38.47
CA LEU A 172 2.57 -4.06 -39.60
C LEU A 172 3.65 -3.88 -40.68
N THR A 173 4.92 -4.05 -40.34
CA THR A 173 6.10 -3.96 -41.24
C THR A 173 6.44 -5.30 -41.87
#